data_AF-A0A530BPE1-F1
#
_entry.id   AF-A0A530BPE1-F1
#
_cell.length_a   1.000
_cell.length_b   1.000
_cell.length_c   1.000
_cell.angle_alpha   90.00
_cell.angle_beta   90.00
_cell.angle_gamma   90.00
#
_symmetry.space_group_name_H-M   'P 1'
#
loop_
_entity.id
_entity.type
_entity.pdbx_description
1 polymer ?
#
loop_
_entity_poly.entity_id
_entity_poly.type
_entity_poly.pdbx_seq_one_letter_code
_entity_poly.pdbx_strand_id
1 'polypeptide(L)'
;GVTASVVVNGAAGPLIAGVLLGGTFIAITALGIQMGRQLAPRAPRRVFAVMTAAFGLGQIVGPVAAGLLAQASGNYTLASIMAAVALLLSGVIAWSAAPKSP
;
A
#
# COMPACT_ATOMS: atom_id res chain seq x y z
N GLY A 1 9.84 4.79 -1.51
CA GLY A 1 8.66 5.47 -2.08
C GLY A 1 8.03 6.37 -1.04
N VAL A 2 7.20 5.79 -0.17
CA VAL A 2 6.40 6.53 0.84
C VAL A 2 7.26 7.40 1.75
N THR A 3 8.22 6.86 2.49
CA THR A 3 9.10 7.68 3.36
C THR A 3 9.93 8.72 2.58
N ALA A 4 10.31 8.39 1.33
CA ALA A 4 11.13 9.29 0.51
C ALA A 4 10.39 10.60 0.17
N SER A 5 9.05 10.59 0.13
CA SER A 5 8.24 11.78 -0.18
C SER A 5 8.34 12.87 0.88
N VAL A 6 8.75 12.53 2.11
CA VAL A 6 8.84 13.46 3.25
C VAL A 6 10.27 13.67 3.75
N VAL A 7 11.19 12.75 3.47
CA VAL A 7 12.60 12.87 3.90
C VAL A 7 13.47 13.61 2.88
N VAL A 8 13.15 13.51 1.59
CA VAL A 8 13.91 14.19 0.54
C VAL A 8 13.35 15.60 0.34
N ASN A 9 14.20 16.60 0.50
CA ASN A 9 13.82 18.01 0.40
C ASN A 9 13.55 18.45 -1.05
N GLY A 10 12.68 19.45 -1.18
CA GLY A 10 12.36 20.09 -2.46
C GLY A 10 11.58 19.19 -3.43
N ALA A 11 11.57 19.57 -4.70
CA ALA A 11 10.79 18.88 -5.74
C ALA A 11 11.25 17.43 -6.00
N ALA A 12 12.49 17.08 -5.61
CA ALA A 12 13.02 15.73 -5.82
C ALA A 12 12.27 14.67 -5.01
N GLY A 13 11.74 14.99 -3.82
CA GLY A 13 11.08 14.03 -2.96
C GLY A 13 9.83 13.41 -3.59
N PRO A 14 8.84 14.21 -4.03
CA PRO A 14 7.68 13.71 -4.75
C PRO A 14 8.02 12.95 -6.04
N LEU A 15 9.06 13.36 -6.78
CA LEU A 15 9.48 12.69 -8.01
C LEU A 15 10.04 11.28 -7.73
N ILE A 16 10.97 11.18 -6.78
CA ILE A 16 11.55 9.90 -6.34
C ILE A 16 10.46 9.01 -5.75
N ALA A 17 9.57 9.58 -4.94
CA ALA A 17 8.44 8.86 -4.39
C ALA A 17 7.52 8.34 -5.50
N GLY A 18 7.21 9.15 -6.51
CA GLY A 18 6.38 8.77 -7.66
C GLY A 18 6.96 7.61 -8.45
N VAL A 19 8.26 7.62 -8.73
CA VAL A 19 8.93 6.50 -9.42
C VAL A 19 8.91 5.23 -8.56
N LEU A 20 9.36 5.32 -7.30
CA LEU A 20 9.48 4.15 -6.42
C LEU A 20 8.11 3.55 -6.06
N LEU A 21 7.13 4.39 -5.73
CA LEU A 21 5.79 3.95 -5.37
C LEU A 21 5.01 3.52 -6.62
N GLY A 22 5.03 4.32 -7.69
CA GLY A 22 4.30 4.01 -8.92
C GLY A 22 4.77 2.70 -9.55
N GLY A 23 6.09 2.50 -9.68
CA GLY A 23 6.65 1.28 -10.26
C GLY A 23 6.32 0.01 -9.46
N THR A 24 6.36 0.08 -8.13
CA THR A 24 6.06 -1.08 -7.27
C THR A 24 4.57 -1.33 -7.12
N PHE A 25 3.75 -0.28 -6.99
CA PHE A 25 2.32 -0.38 -6.74
C PHE A 25 1.60 -1.10 -7.89
N ILE A 26 1.94 -0.79 -9.15
CA ILE A 26 1.36 -1.45 -10.33
C ILE A 26 1.69 -2.95 -10.30
N ALA A 27 2.96 -3.30 -10.11
CA ALA A 27 3.43 -4.69 -10.09
C ALA A 27 2.78 -5.49 -8.95
N ILE A 28 2.77 -4.97 -7.73
CA ILE A 28 2.16 -5.62 -6.56
C ILE A 28 0.65 -5.81 -6.76
N THR A 29 -0.05 -4.83 -7.33
CA THR A 29 -1.49 -4.92 -7.58
C THR A 29 -1.80 -6.02 -8.60
N ALA A 30 -1.07 -6.06 -9.71
CA ALA A 30 -1.24 -7.09 -10.74
C ALA A 30 -0.97 -8.50 -10.20
N LEU A 31 0.16 -8.68 -9.50
CA LEU A 31 0.51 -9.95 -8.86
C LEU A 31 -0.50 -10.35 -7.78
N GLY A 32 -0.96 -9.39 -6.98
CA GLY A 32 -1.96 -9.63 -5.92
C GLY A 32 -3.28 -10.13 -6.49
N ILE A 33 -3.78 -9.53 -7.57
CA ILE A 33 -5.00 -9.99 -8.25
C ILE A 33 -4.81 -11.40 -8.83
N GLN A 34 -3.65 -11.66 -9.44
CA GLN A 34 -3.32 -12.98 -9.97
C GLN A 34 -3.30 -14.04 -8.86
N MET A 35 -2.59 -13.78 -7.76
CA MET A 35 -2.51 -14.68 -6.60
C MET A 35 -3.88 -14.87 -5.94
N GLY A 36 -4.68 -13.82 -5.76
CA GLY A 36 -6.02 -13.92 -5.18
C GLY A 36 -6.92 -14.87 -5.98
N ARG A 37 -6.82 -14.86 -7.31
CA ARG A 37 -7.54 -15.81 -8.18
C ARG A 37 -7.03 -17.24 -8.05
N GLN A 38 -5.72 -17.43 -7.88
CA GLN A 38 -5.11 -18.76 -7.68
C GLN A 38 -5.46 -19.36 -6.31
N LEU A 39 -5.56 -18.53 -5.26
CA LEU A 39 -5.91 -18.96 -3.91
C LEU A 39 -7.40 -19.31 -3.76
N ALA A 40 -8.27 -18.69 -4.57
CA ALA A 40 -9.71 -18.96 -4.56
C ALA A 40 -10.25 -19.39 -5.93
N PRO A 41 -9.80 -20.54 -6.46
CA PRO A 41 -10.15 -20.98 -7.82
C PRO A 41 -11.65 -21.24 -7.99
N ARG A 42 -12.35 -21.57 -6.89
CA ARG A 42 -13.80 -21.80 -6.88
C ARG A 42 -14.64 -20.53 -6.84
N ALA A 43 -14.07 -19.37 -6.52
CA ALA A 43 -14.81 -18.10 -6.38
C ALA A 43 -14.00 -16.84 -6.77
N PRO A 44 -13.40 -16.79 -7.98
CA PRO A 44 -12.50 -15.70 -8.39
C PRO A 44 -13.17 -14.32 -8.43
N ARG A 45 -14.46 -14.26 -8.81
CA ARG A 45 -15.23 -12.99 -8.83
C ARG A 45 -15.40 -12.41 -7.42
N ARG A 46 -15.64 -13.27 -6.42
CA ARG A 46 -15.81 -12.85 -5.03
C ARG A 46 -14.52 -12.28 -4.45
N VAL A 47 -13.38 -12.94 -4.70
CA VAL A 47 -12.07 -12.43 -4.25
C VAL A 47 -11.77 -11.09 -4.88
N PHE A 48 -11.99 -10.95 -6.19
CA PHE A 48 -11.80 -9.65 -6.85
C PHE A 48 -12.68 -8.55 -6.24
N ALA A 49 -13.96 -8.82 -5.96
CA ALA A 49 -14.85 -7.87 -5.30
C ALA A 49 -14.36 -7.46 -3.90
N VAL A 50 -13.90 -8.42 -3.09
CA VAL A 50 -13.34 -8.15 -1.75
C VAL A 50 -12.06 -7.32 -1.84
N MET A 51 -11.15 -7.64 -2.77
CA MET A 51 -9.93 -6.87 -2.97
C MET A 51 -10.23 -5.42 -3.39
N THR A 52 -11.19 -5.21 -4.30
CA THR A 52 -11.62 -3.88 -4.71
C THR A 52 -12.27 -3.11 -3.56
N ALA A 53 -13.12 -3.76 -2.77
CA ALA A 53 -13.73 -3.14 -1.59
C ALA A 53 -12.67 -2.74 -0.54
N ALA A 54 -11.70 -3.62 -0.28
CA ALA A 54 -10.59 -3.33 0.63
C ALA A 54 -9.72 -2.17 0.12
N PHE A 55 -9.45 -2.13 -1.18
CA PHE A 55 -8.72 -1.03 -1.80
C PHE A 55 -9.46 0.30 -1.67
N GLY A 56 -10.76 0.33 -1.98
CA GLY A 56 -11.61 1.51 -1.81
C GLY A 56 -11.69 1.97 -0.36
N LEU A 57 -11.81 1.05 0.60
CA LEU A 57 -11.76 1.39 2.03
C LEU A 57 -10.44 2.07 2.40
N GLY A 58 -9.32 1.56 1.91
CA GLY A 58 -8.00 2.18 2.09
C GLY A 58 -7.92 3.59 1.50
N GLN A 59 -8.53 3.82 0.34
CA GLN A 59 -8.60 5.16 -0.28
C GLN A 59 -9.45 6.16 0.49
N ILE A 60 -10.39 5.71 1.31
CA ILE A 60 -11.19 6.58 2.20
C ILE A 60 -10.46 6.82 3.51
N VAL A 61 -10.00 5.74 4.17
CA VAL A 61 -9.38 5.82 5.50
C VAL A 61 -8.01 6.49 5.43
N GLY A 62 -7.23 6.25 4.38
CA GLY A 62 -5.87 6.76 4.21
C GLY A 62 -5.78 8.30 4.30
N PRO A 63 -6.49 9.06 3.44
CA PRO A 63 -6.49 10.52 3.49
C PRO A 63 -7.04 11.08 4.81
N VAL A 64 -8.06 10.46 5.39
CA VAL A 64 -8.63 10.88 6.68
C VAL A 64 -7.58 10.75 7.79
N ALA A 65 -6.94 9.58 7.92
CA ALA A 65 -5.89 9.36 8.91
C ALA A 65 -4.68 10.27 8.68
N ALA A 66 -4.23 10.42 7.43
CA ALA A 66 -3.12 11.30 7.08
C ALA A 66 -3.41 12.76 7.40
N GLY A 67 -4.63 13.24 7.13
CA GLY A 67 -5.06 14.61 7.43
C GLY A 67 -5.18 14.89 8.93
N LEU A 68 -5.68 13.92 9.72
CA LEU A 68 -5.73 14.05 11.18
C LEU A 68 -4.33 14.08 11.79
N LEU A 69 -3.44 13.19 11.34
CA LEU A 69 -2.06 13.17 11.79
C LEU A 69 -1.33 14.46 11.39
N ALA A 70 -1.52 14.94 10.15
CA ALA A 70 -0.91 16.18 9.69
C ALA A 70 -1.40 17.42 10.45
N GLN A 71 -2.68 17.46 10.82
CA GLN A 71 -3.21 18.52 11.69
C GLN A 71 -2.58 18.49 13.08
N ALA A 72 -2.36 17.30 13.64
CA ALA A 72 -1.77 17.15 14.97
C ALA A 72 -0.24 17.42 15.00
N SER A 73 0.50 17.00 13.97
CA SER A 73 1.97 17.14 13.91
C SER A 73 2.47 18.35 13.11
N GLY A 74 1.58 19.07 12.43
CA GLY A 74 1.90 20.22 11.57
C GLY A 74 2.58 19.88 10.24
N ASN A 75 2.74 18.60 9.91
CA ASN A 75 3.36 18.11 8.67
C ASN A 75 2.96 16.64 8.39
N TYR A 76 3.26 16.14 7.20
CA TYR A 76 2.93 14.78 6.77
C TYR A 76 3.97 13.70 7.15
N THR A 77 5.04 14.04 7.86
CA THR A 77 6.13 13.10 8.16
C THR A 77 5.63 11.92 8.99
N LEU A 78 4.88 12.18 10.06
CA LEU A 78 4.31 11.14 10.91
C LEU A 78 3.33 10.24 10.13
N ALA A 79 2.44 10.85 9.34
CA ALA A 79 1.50 10.12 8.48
C ALA A 79 2.23 9.21 7.47
N SER A 80 3.29 9.72 6.84
CA SER A 80 4.07 8.98 5.85
C SER A 80 4.86 7.82 6.47
N ILE A 81 5.46 8.02 7.65
CA ILE A 81 6.14 6.94 8.39
C ILE A 81 5.13 5.86 8.79
N MET A 82 3.96 6.22 9.31
CA MET A 82 2.91 5.26 9.66
C MET A 82 2.43 4.47 8.43
N ALA A 83 2.26 5.14 7.28
CA ALA A 83 1.93 4.47 6.03
C ALA A 83 3.04 3.50 5.58
N ALA A 84 4.31 3.86 5.73
CA ALA A 84 5.44 2.98 5.43
C ALA A 84 5.47 1.75 6.34
N VAL A 85 5.20 1.90 7.63
CA VAL A 85 5.07 0.78 8.58
C VAL A 85 3.91 -0.13 8.19
N ALA A 86 2.75 0.42 7.85
CA ALA A 86 1.59 -0.36 7.42
C ALA A 86 1.88 -1.17 6.14
N LEU A 87 2.65 -0.61 5.20
CA LEU A 87 3.11 -1.33 3.99
C LEU A 87 4.06 -2.47 4.34
N LEU A 88 5.01 -2.26 5.25
CA LEU A 88 5.93 -3.31 5.70
C LEU A 88 5.17 -4.46 6.39
N LEU A 89 4.24 -4.13 7.29
CA LEU A 89 3.39 -5.13 7.95
C LEU A 89 2.56 -5.92 6.95
N SER A 90 1.98 -5.24 5.96
CA SER A 90 1.22 -5.89 4.89
C SER A 90 2.10 -6.85 4.07
N GLY A 91 3.36 -6.46 3.79
CA GLY A 91 4.35 -7.31 3.14
C GLY A 91 4.69 -8.55 3.95
N VAL A 92 4.87 -8.41 5.27
CA VAL A 92 5.12 -9.54 6.19
C VAL A 92 3.92 -10.50 6.22
N ILE A 93 2.69 -9.96 6.30
CA ILE A 93 1.47 -10.77 6.27
C ILE A 93 1.37 -11.53 4.94
N ALA A 94 1.58 -10.86 3.81
CA ALA A 94 1.55 -11.49 2.49
C ALA A 94 2.63 -12.58 2.35
N TRP A 95 3.84 -12.32 2.85
CA TRP A 95 4.93 -13.30 2.88
C TRP A 95 4.58 -14.53 3.73
N SER A 96 3.93 -14.33 4.88
CA SER A 96 3.53 -15.44 5.76
C SER A 96 2.46 -16.35 5.14
N ALA A 97 1.64 -15.79 4.23
CA ALA A 97 0.60 -16.51 3.51
C ALA A 97 1.10 -17.12 2.18
N ALA A 98 2.33 -16.81 1.76
CA ALA A 98 2.90 -17.36 0.54
C ALA A 98 3.09 -18.89 0.69
N PRO A 99 2.72 -19.70 -0.33
CA PRO A 99 3.01 -21.13 -0.31
C PRO A 99 4.53 -21.31 -0.17
N LYS A 100 4.97 -21.92 0.93
CA LYS A 100 6.38 -22.28 1.09
C LYS A 100 6.66 -23.42 0.10
N SER A 101 7.60 -23.20 -0.81
CA SER A 101 8.10 -24.23 -1.72
C SER A 101 8.49 -25.47 -0.90
N PRO A 102 8.20 -26.70 -1.37
CA PRO A 102 8.74 -27.92 -0.76
C PRO A 102 10.27 -27.96 -0.85
#